data_AF-A0A7X6Z694-F1
#
_entry.id   AF-A0A7X6Z694-F1
#
_cell.length_a   1.000
_cell.length_b   1.000
_cell.length_c   1.000
_cell.angle_alpha   90.00
_cell.angle_beta   90.00
_cell.angle_gamma   90.00
#
_symmetry.space_group_name_H-M   'P 1'
#
loop_
_entity.id
_entity.type
_entity.pdbx_description
1 polymer ?
#
loop_
_entity_poly.entity_id
_entity_poly.type
_entity_poly.pdbx_seq_one_letter_code
_entity_poly.pdbx_strand_id
1 'polypeptide(L)'
;MSRLLLSLQYEDGANEQKWFELPITIGKQAENSLELKSWRVSKHHAKIFHKEGNLYLHDLGSLGGSVLNSQRIYHVHPLDINDQIVIGPCLIRVVDINSTSDVNEESNELVEELDQSTVNYSSLTEALNAADESDDVVETTDSDALSLSFIDKKLDPSTLIAKRNQLHKLLLEALDLKRNNITMMDDSLLREEASRLLKKIVESDSEFSELSYADELCAMVLDEAVGLGPLEELLKDPSITEIMVNRFDEIYIERAGKLEAYPMSFSSNQSVVSIIDRIVAPIGRRIDESSPMVDARLKDGSRVNAVLPPIAIKGANITIRKFPLKRPDMRDL
;
A
#
# COMPACT_ATOMS: atom_id res chain seq x y z
N MET A 1 30.65 -3.54 20.38
CA MET A 1 29.60 -3.68 19.35
C MET A 1 29.66 -2.46 18.44
N SER A 2 29.52 -2.64 17.13
CA SER A 2 29.56 -1.50 16.19
C SER A 2 28.30 -0.65 16.27
N ARG A 3 28.48 0.67 16.32
CA ARG A 3 27.41 1.67 16.30
C ARG A 3 27.51 2.55 15.06
N LEU A 4 26.38 3.03 14.56
CA LEU A 4 26.29 3.91 13.39
C LEU A 4 25.61 5.23 13.79
N LEU A 5 26.19 6.36 13.39
CA LEU A 5 25.58 7.67 13.52
C LEU A 5 24.77 7.97 12.26
N LEU A 6 23.47 8.15 12.42
CA LEU A 6 22.57 8.55 11.34
C LEU A 6 22.10 9.99 11.57
N SER A 7 22.10 10.79 10.51
CA SER A 7 21.37 12.06 10.45
C SER A 7 20.03 11.80 9.79
N LEU A 8 18.95 12.17 10.47
CA LEU A 8 17.58 11.88 10.07
C LEU A 8 16.86 13.21 9.82
N GLN A 9 16.29 13.36 8.62
CA GLN A 9 15.40 14.45 8.26
C GLN A 9 14.02 13.88 7.98
N TYR A 10 12.98 14.50 8.57
CA TYR A 10 11.58 14.03 8.50
C TYR A 10 10.68 14.97 7.67
N GLU A 11 9.47 14.50 7.36
CA GLU A 11 8.42 15.19 6.56
C GLU A 11 8.05 16.58 7.11
N ASP A 12 8.00 16.74 8.43
CA ASP A 12 7.67 17.99 9.14
C ASP A 12 8.85 18.99 9.20
N GLY A 13 9.99 18.66 8.57
CA GLY A 13 11.22 19.43 8.63
C GLY A 13 12.02 19.24 9.92
N ALA A 14 11.59 18.36 10.83
CA ALA A 14 12.41 17.99 11.99
C ALA A 14 13.69 17.28 11.53
N ASN A 15 14.78 17.54 12.25
CA ASN A 15 16.09 16.95 12.01
C ASN A 15 16.68 16.45 13.34
N GLU A 16 17.14 15.20 13.39
CA GLU A 16 17.91 14.67 14.52
C GLU A 16 19.20 13.97 14.06
N GLN A 17 20.19 13.86 14.96
CA GLN A 17 21.35 12.99 14.79
C GLN A 17 21.44 12.03 15.96
N LYS A 18 21.56 10.74 15.66
CA LYS A 18 21.36 9.69 16.66
C LYS A 18 22.22 8.46 16.35
N TRP A 19 22.83 7.94 17.41
CA TRP A 19 23.58 6.69 17.37
C TRP A 19 22.62 5.50 17.51
N PHE A 20 22.75 4.53 16.61
CA PHE A 20 22.02 3.27 16.64
C PHE A 20 23.01 2.10 16.71
N GLU A 21 22.58 0.98 17.29
CA GLU A 21 23.35 -0.25 17.35
C GLU A 21 23.03 -1.15 16.15
N LEU A 22 24.05 -1.82 15.60
CA LEU A 22 23.88 -2.70 14.45
C LEU A 22 23.49 -4.12 14.91
N PRO A 23 22.53 -4.79 14.24
CA PRO A 23 21.82 -4.33 13.05
C PRO A 23 20.65 -3.39 13.36
N ILE A 24 20.53 -2.33 12.55
CA ILE A 24 19.46 -1.34 12.64
C ILE A 24 18.29 -1.83 11.80
N THR A 25 17.16 -2.13 12.41
CA THR A 25 15.88 -2.33 11.68
C THR A 25 15.20 -0.98 11.46
N ILE A 26 14.60 -0.79 10.29
CA ILE A 26 13.96 0.47 9.88
C ILE A 26 12.55 0.15 9.38
N GLY A 27 11.52 0.83 9.89
CA GLY A 27 10.15 0.63 9.41
C GLY A 27 9.07 1.32 10.25
N LYS A 28 7.81 1.08 9.89
CA LYS A 28 6.65 1.72 10.52
C LYS A 28 6.30 1.21 11.93
N GLN A 29 6.84 0.06 12.34
CA GLN A 29 6.59 -0.51 13.67
C GLN A 29 7.53 0.05 14.75
N ALA A 30 7.01 0.24 15.96
CA ALA A 30 7.77 0.65 17.15
C ALA A 30 8.81 -0.37 17.66
N GLU A 31 8.83 -1.59 17.10
CA GLU A 31 9.85 -2.62 17.38
C GLU A 31 11.10 -2.48 16.51
N ASN A 32 11.08 -1.60 15.51
CA ASN A 32 12.26 -1.28 14.71
C ASN A 32 13.22 -0.36 15.49
N SER A 33 14.52 -0.53 15.29
CA SER A 33 15.55 0.37 15.84
C SER A 33 15.30 1.83 15.45
N LEU A 34 14.79 2.06 14.24
CA LEU A 34 14.33 3.33 13.70
C LEU A 34 12.86 3.21 13.25
N GLU A 35 11.96 3.75 14.06
CA GLU A 35 10.52 3.85 13.78
C GLU A 35 10.23 5.07 12.90
N LEU A 36 9.61 4.87 11.73
CA LEU A 36 9.26 5.93 10.76
C LEU A 36 7.74 5.96 10.51
N LYS A 37 7.06 6.98 11.05
CA LYS A 37 5.59 7.06 11.15
C LYS A 37 4.90 7.63 9.90
N SER A 38 5.15 7.03 8.73
CA SER A 38 4.48 7.41 7.48
C SER A 38 3.85 6.21 6.79
N TRP A 39 2.69 6.40 6.15
CA TRP A 39 2.00 5.38 5.34
C TRP A 39 2.88 4.86 4.20
N ARG A 40 3.82 5.68 3.71
CA ARG A 40 4.81 5.35 2.67
C ARG A 40 5.89 4.35 3.11
N VAL A 41 5.91 3.95 4.39
CA VAL A 41 6.90 3.05 4.98
C VAL A 41 6.28 1.71 5.38
N SER A 42 6.86 0.61 4.89
CA SER A 42 6.49 -0.75 5.27
C SER A 42 6.87 -1.10 6.73
N LYS A 43 6.23 -2.14 7.28
CA LYS A 43 6.30 -2.56 8.70
C LYS A 43 7.75 -2.73 9.18
N HIS A 44 8.50 -3.53 8.42
CA HIS A 44 9.95 -3.56 8.36
C HIS A 44 10.27 -3.22 6.91
N HIS A 45 10.79 -2.02 6.66
CA HIS A 45 11.05 -1.52 5.30
C HIS A 45 12.46 -1.91 4.87
N ALA A 46 13.44 -1.73 5.77
CA ALA A 46 14.82 -2.05 5.51
C ALA A 46 15.58 -2.48 6.77
N LYS A 47 16.79 -3.00 6.57
CA LYS A 47 17.75 -3.33 7.62
C LYS A 47 19.14 -2.87 7.22
N ILE A 48 19.81 -2.09 8.08
CA ILE A 48 21.25 -1.82 7.96
C ILE A 48 21.99 -2.80 8.87
N PHE A 49 23.01 -3.47 8.35
CA PHE A 49 23.78 -4.46 9.09
C PHE A 49 25.24 -4.50 8.62
N HIS A 50 26.07 -5.22 9.37
CA HIS A 50 27.50 -5.37 9.10
C HIS A 50 27.80 -6.84 8.73
N LYS A 51 28.62 -7.06 7.70
CA LYS A 51 29.09 -8.39 7.26
C LYS A 51 30.50 -8.25 6.69
N GLU A 52 31.41 -9.14 7.06
CA GLU A 52 32.79 -9.19 6.52
C GLU A 52 33.54 -7.84 6.52
N GLY A 53 33.33 -7.01 7.56
CA GLY A 53 33.97 -5.69 7.69
C GLY A 53 33.27 -4.54 6.96
N ASN A 54 32.18 -4.81 6.23
CA ASN A 54 31.45 -3.84 5.41
C ASN A 54 30.02 -3.62 5.93
N LEU A 55 29.48 -2.41 5.69
CA LEU A 55 28.07 -2.09 5.92
C LEU A 55 27.23 -2.43 4.69
N TYR A 56 26.00 -2.87 4.95
CA TYR A 56 25.00 -3.16 3.92
C TYR A 56 23.63 -2.65 4.33
N LEU A 57 22.88 -2.11 3.36
CA LEU A 57 21.46 -1.85 3.43
C LEU A 57 20.70 -2.96 2.70
N HIS A 58 19.65 -3.51 3.30
CA HIS A 58 18.77 -4.49 2.68
C HIS A 58 17.34 -3.98 2.72
N ASP A 59 16.74 -3.73 1.55
CA ASP A 59 15.29 -3.54 1.44
C ASP A 59 14.57 -4.88 1.62
N LEU A 60 13.56 -4.92 2.49
CA LEU A 60 12.90 -6.16 2.90
C LEU A 60 11.68 -6.51 2.04
N GLY A 61 11.75 -6.23 0.73
CA GLY A 61 10.61 -6.37 -0.19
C GLY A 61 9.56 -5.28 0.04
N SER A 62 10.00 -4.09 0.43
CA SER A 62 9.09 -2.99 0.72
C SER A 62 8.45 -2.47 -0.57
N LEU A 63 7.11 -2.39 -0.59
CA LEU A 63 6.41 -1.85 -1.74
C LEU A 63 6.79 -0.39 -2.01
N GLY A 64 7.01 0.34 -0.91
CA GLY A 64 7.51 1.70 -0.88
C GLY A 64 8.92 1.84 -1.45
N GLY A 65 9.77 0.81 -1.37
CA GLY A 65 11.11 0.71 -1.95
C GLY A 65 12.16 1.68 -1.40
N SER A 66 13.21 1.14 -0.80
CA SER A 66 14.39 1.91 -0.37
C SER A 66 15.12 2.53 -1.56
N VAL A 67 15.50 3.81 -1.43
CA VAL A 67 16.39 4.49 -2.40
C VAL A 67 17.71 4.78 -1.72
N LEU A 68 18.83 4.50 -2.39
CA LEU A 68 20.20 4.77 -1.95
C LEU A 68 20.90 5.63 -3.01
N ASN A 69 21.43 6.79 -2.63
CA ASN A 69 22.17 7.69 -3.52
C ASN A 69 21.46 7.96 -4.87
N SER A 70 20.16 8.28 -4.83
CA SER A 70 19.29 8.49 -5.99
C SER A 70 18.94 7.25 -6.84
N GLN A 71 19.41 6.06 -6.48
CA GLN A 71 19.09 4.78 -7.14
C GLN A 71 18.19 3.91 -6.23
N ARG A 72 17.10 3.35 -6.78
CA ARG A 72 16.25 2.40 -6.02
C ARG A 72 16.94 1.05 -5.89
N ILE A 73 16.87 0.46 -4.70
CA ILE A 73 17.31 -0.91 -4.43
C ILE A 73 16.11 -1.79 -4.03
N TYR A 74 16.23 -3.09 -4.25
CA TYR A 74 15.19 -4.09 -3.97
C TYR A 74 15.72 -5.27 -3.12
N HIS A 75 17.02 -5.27 -2.84
CA HIS A 75 17.79 -6.36 -2.22
C HIS A 75 18.89 -5.77 -1.33
N VAL A 76 19.87 -6.61 -0.93
CA VAL A 76 21.10 -6.17 -0.24
C VAL A 76 21.97 -5.32 -1.17
N HIS A 77 22.45 -4.18 -0.69
CA HIS A 77 23.40 -3.28 -1.36
C HIS A 77 24.47 -2.81 -0.37
N PRO A 78 25.75 -2.64 -0.77
CA PRO A 78 26.76 -1.96 0.05
C PRO A 78 26.31 -0.55 0.46
N LEU A 79 26.83 -0.06 1.58
CA LEU A 79 26.50 1.25 2.16
C LEU A 79 27.77 1.92 2.73
N ASP A 80 28.08 3.12 2.26
CA ASP A 80 29.29 3.88 2.64
C ASP A 80 28.97 5.10 3.53
N ILE A 81 30.02 5.73 4.08
CA ILE A 81 29.88 6.96 4.88
C ILE A 81 29.57 8.15 3.94
N ASN A 82 28.64 9.00 4.37
CA ASN A 82 27.96 10.09 3.62
C ASN A 82 26.82 9.66 2.70
N ASP A 83 26.56 8.36 2.53
CA ASP A 83 25.45 7.83 1.74
C ASP A 83 24.10 8.36 2.22
N GLN A 84 23.20 8.53 1.26
CA GLN A 84 21.86 9.06 1.45
C GLN A 84 20.82 7.99 1.11
N ILE A 85 20.16 7.50 2.15
CA ILE A 85 19.05 6.54 2.06
C ILE A 85 17.74 7.32 2.19
N VAL A 86 16.77 7.07 1.32
CA VAL A 86 15.40 7.60 1.44
C VAL A 86 14.42 6.45 1.63
N ILE A 87 13.68 6.51 2.74
CA ILE A 87 12.68 5.51 3.16
C ILE A 87 11.42 6.27 3.57
N GLY A 88 10.41 6.26 2.71
CA GLY A 88 9.26 7.16 2.87
C GLY A 88 9.71 8.63 2.89
N PRO A 89 9.03 9.50 3.66
CA PRO A 89 9.40 10.90 3.85
C PRO A 89 10.45 11.04 4.96
N CYS A 90 11.49 10.19 4.90
CA CYS A 90 12.65 10.29 5.75
C CYS A 90 13.92 10.14 4.90
N LEU A 91 14.82 11.12 5.03
CA LEU A 91 16.16 11.12 4.45
C LEU A 91 17.13 10.80 5.58
N ILE A 92 17.86 9.71 5.40
CA ILE A 92 18.79 9.13 6.35
C ILE A 92 20.18 9.27 5.74
N ARG A 93 21.05 10.07 6.34
CA ARG A 93 22.46 10.15 5.96
C ARG A 93 23.31 9.32 6.92
N VAL A 94 24.18 8.46 6.38
CA VAL A 94 25.24 7.80 7.17
C VAL A 94 26.32 8.83 7.49
N VAL A 95 26.57 9.11 8.77
CA VAL A 95 27.51 10.16 9.20
C VAL A 95 28.84 9.60 9.67
N ASP A 96 28.81 8.56 10.50
CA ASP A 96 30.00 7.99 11.15
C ASP A 96 29.74 6.54 11.60
N ILE A 97 30.80 5.74 11.74
CA ILE A 97 30.78 4.38 12.28
C ILE A 97 31.79 4.24 13.42
N ASN A 98 31.31 3.83 14.59
CA ASN A 98 32.16 3.54 15.75
C ASN A 98 32.25 2.03 15.95
N SER A 99 33.34 1.44 15.47
CA SER A 99 33.73 0.07 15.77
C SER A 99 34.56 0.03 17.06
N THR A 100 34.00 -0.53 18.13
CA THR A 100 34.76 -0.90 19.33
C THR A 100 35.62 -2.13 19.03
N SER A 101 36.85 -1.89 18.58
CA SER A 101 37.86 -2.89 18.25
C SER A 101 39.07 -2.75 19.18
N ASP A 102 39.04 -3.47 20.29
CA ASP A 102 40.27 -3.82 21.02
C ASP A 102 41.08 -4.86 20.22
N VAL A 103 42.39 -4.95 20.49
CA VAL A 103 43.38 -5.55 19.58
C VAL A 103 44.11 -6.71 20.24
N ASN A 104 44.29 -7.80 19.47
CA ASN A 104 45.02 -9.04 19.81
C ASN A 104 44.38 -9.90 20.95
N GLU A 105 44.67 -11.19 21.10
CA GLU A 105 45.79 -12.01 20.54
C GLU A 105 45.35 -13.44 20.16
N GLU A 106 46.29 -14.29 19.71
CA GLU A 106 46.06 -15.57 19.01
C GLU A 106 45.65 -16.75 19.91
N SER A 107 44.88 -17.73 19.39
CA SER A 107 45.13 -19.18 19.65
C SER A 107 44.35 -20.16 18.75
N ASN A 108 45.03 -21.28 18.46
CA ASN A 108 44.76 -22.42 17.57
C ASN A 108 43.42 -23.21 17.64
N GLU A 109 43.02 -23.68 16.44
CA GLU A 109 42.68 -25.08 16.03
C GLU A 109 41.44 -25.88 16.53
N LEU A 110 40.72 -26.43 15.52
CA LEU A 110 39.90 -27.67 15.50
C LEU A 110 38.59 -27.64 16.37
N VAL A 111 37.54 -28.46 16.19
CA VAL A 111 37.33 -29.81 15.61
C VAL A 111 35.94 -29.92 14.90
N GLU A 112 35.87 -30.81 13.89
CA GLU A 112 34.77 -31.58 13.23
C GLU A 112 33.24 -31.29 13.36
N GLU A 113 32.58 -31.38 12.19
CA GLU A 113 31.33 -32.09 11.79
C GLU A 113 30.09 -32.37 12.68
N LEU A 114 28.92 -32.32 11.98
CA LEU A 114 27.71 -33.17 12.07
C LEU A 114 26.79 -33.18 13.33
N ASP A 115 25.50 -32.87 13.11
CA ASP A 115 24.41 -33.85 13.32
C ASP A 115 23.22 -33.61 12.34
N GLN A 116 22.49 -34.67 11.97
CA GLN A 116 21.24 -34.67 11.21
C GLN A 116 20.24 -35.69 11.81
N SER A 117 19.25 -35.21 12.56
CA SER A 117 18.26 -36.06 13.25
C SER A 117 17.13 -35.16 13.83
N THR A 118 15.86 -35.53 14.02
CA THR A 118 14.90 -36.49 13.41
C THR A 118 13.48 -35.94 13.80
N VAL A 119 12.30 -36.18 13.20
CA VAL A 119 11.74 -37.28 12.39
C VAL A 119 10.73 -36.77 11.34
N ASN A 120 10.66 -37.50 10.23
CA ASN A 120 9.59 -37.59 9.21
C ASN A 120 8.15 -37.81 9.75
N TYR A 121 7.12 -37.35 9.03
CA TYR A 121 5.88 -38.13 8.85
C TYR A 121 5.27 -37.93 7.46
N SER A 122 4.94 -39.03 6.80
CA SER A 122 4.43 -39.08 5.42
C SER A 122 2.92 -39.28 5.35
N SER A 123 2.37 -39.08 4.15
CA SER A 123 1.14 -39.67 3.61
C SER A 123 -0.17 -39.46 4.38
N LEU A 124 -1.07 -38.69 3.75
CA LEU A 124 -2.33 -39.25 3.25
C LEU A 124 -2.77 -38.47 2.00
N THR A 125 -3.13 -39.19 0.94
CA THR A 125 -3.61 -38.67 -0.34
C THR A 125 -4.80 -39.50 -0.77
N GLU A 126 -5.70 -38.93 -1.59
CA GLU A 126 -6.86 -39.59 -2.21
C GLU A 126 -8.00 -40.00 -1.23
N ALA A 127 -9.26 -39.99 -1.62
CA ALA A 127 -9.98 -39.23 -2.64
C ALA A 127 -11.50 -39.41 -2.40
N LEU A 128 -12.35 -38.52 -2.93
CA LEU A 128 -13.68 -38.86 -3.45
C LEU A 128 -14.31 -37.64 -4.16
N ASN A 129 -14.85 -37.87 -5.37
CA ASN A 129 -15.58 -36.87 -6.16
C ASN A 129 -17.08 -37.20 -6.14
N ALA A 130 -17.93 -36.19 -6.38
CA ALA A 130 -18.88 -36.13 -7.51
C ALA A 130 -20.17 -35.31 -7.19
N ALA A 131 -20.70 -34.67 -8.24
CA ALA A 131 -22.00 -33.97 -8.30
C ALA A 131 -22.13 -32.69 -7.41
N ASP A 132 -23.00 -31.74 -7.74
CA ASP A 132 -24.05 -31.76 -8.78
C ASP A 132 -24.14 -30.43 -9.58
N GLU A 133 -24.90 -30.45 -10.67
CA GLU A 133 -25.17 -29.31 -11.55
C GLU A 133 -26.36 -28.45 -11.04
N SER A 134 -26.28 -27.13 -11.25
CA SER A 134 -27.47 -26.28 -11.44
C SER A 134 -27.11 -24.96 -12.12
N ASP A 135 -27.57 -24.76 -13.35
CA ASP A 135 -27.77 -23.42 -13.89
C ASP A 135 -28.79 -22.65 -13.03
N ASP A 136 -28.67 -21.32 -12.95
CA ASP A 136 -29.87 -20.49 -12.85
C ASP A 136 -29.64 -19.14 -13.56
N VAL A 137 -30.52 -18.83 -14.51
CA VAL A 137 -30.47 -17.61 -15.32
C VAL A 137 -31.59 -16.69 -14.88
N VAL A 138 -31.24 -15.49 -14.38
CA VAL A 138 -32.22 -14.47 -14.00
C VAL A 138 -32.04 -13.24 -14.87
N GLU A 139 -32.99 -13.02 -15.78
CA GLU A 139 -33.05 -11.83 -16.61
C GLU A 139 -33.51 -10.57 -15.85
N THR A 140 -33.23 -9.43 -16.45
CA THR A 140 -33.46 -8.06 -15.99
C THR A 140 -34.91 -7.70 -15.61
N THR A 141 -35.06 -6.81 -14.63
CA THR A 141 -36.10 -5.76 -14.65
C THR A 141 -35.54 -4.43 -14.17
N ASP A 142 -35.78 -3.35 -14.91
CA ASP A 142 -35.39 -1.97 -14.55
C ASP A 142 -36.06 -1.47 -13.25
N SER A 143 -35.30 -0.70 -12.45
CA SER A 143 -35.87 0.43 -11.68
C SER A 143 -34.79 1.45 -11.28
N ASP A 144 -34.93 2.68 -11.79
CA ASP A 144 -34.44 3.96 -11.26
C ASP A 144 -32.93 4.12 -10.93
N ALA A 145 -32.17 4.53 -11.94
CA ALA A 145 -30.74 4.83 -11.83
C ALA A 145 -30.43 6.27 -11.35
N LEU A 146 -29.62 6.38 -10.29
CA LEU A 146 -28.83 7.57 -9.89
C LEU A 146 -27.50 7.07 -9.27
N SER A 147 -26.30 7.44 -9.75
CA SER A 147 -25.99 8.30 -10.89
C SER A 147 -24.66 7.93 -11.57
N LEU A 148 -24.68 6.98 -12.52
CA LEU A 148 -23.60 6.79 -13.51
C LEU A 148 -23.67 7.86 -14.63
N SER A 149 -24.00 9.12 -14.29
CA SER A 149 -24.37 10.18 -15.24
C SER A 149 -23.22 10.73 -16.08
N PHE A 150 -22.00 10.23 -15.87
CA PHE A 150 -20.78 10.62 -16.58
C PHE A 150 -20.35 9.56 -17.61
N ILE A 151 -20.70 8.28 -17.40
CA ILE A 151 -20.48 7.25 -18.42
C ILE A 151 -21.55 7.43 -19.50
N ASP A 152 -21.20 8.10 -20.61
CA ASP A 152 -22.02 8.11 -21.82
C ASP A 152 -22.42 6.68 -22.18
N LYS A 153 -23.70 6.45 -22.53
CA LYS A 153 -24.33 5.12 -22.66
C LYS A 153 -23.76 4.21 -23.77
N LYS A 154 -22.61 4.58 -24.34
CA LYS A 154 -21.82 3.86 -25.33
C LYS A 154 -20.53 3.25 -24.78
N LEU A 155 -19.99 3.76 -23.66
CA LEU A 155 -18.68 3.31 -23.18
C LEU A 155 -18.83 2.03 -22.35
N ASP A 156 -18.24 0.95 -22.86
CA ASP A 156 -18.15 -0.32 -22.14
C ASP A 156 -17.32 -0.17 -20.85
N PRO A 157 -17.85 -0.56 -19.68
CA PRO A 157 -17.11 -0.53 -18.41
C PRO A 157 -15.80 -1.33 -18.45
N SER A 158 -15.72 -2.44 -19.19
CA SER A 158 -14.50 -3.25 -19.23
C SER A 158 -13.34 -2.50 -19.93
N THR A 159 -13.67 -1.78 -21.01
CA THR A 159 -12.76 -0.89 -21.75
C THR A 159 -12.31 0.29 -20.88
N LEU A 160 -13.24 0.92 -20.14
CA LEU A 160 -12.93 2.00 -19.21
C LEU A 160 -11.97 1.54 -18.09
N ILE A 161 -12.26 0.39 -17.46
CA ILE A 161 -11.39 -0.21 -16.43
C ILE A 161 -10.01 -0.54 -17.01
N ALA A 162 -9.95 -1.13 -18.20
CA ALA A 162 -8.68 -1.45 -18.85
C ALA A 162 -7.83 -0.20 -19.12
N LYS A 163 -8.42 0.86 -19.68
CA LYS A 163 -7.74 2.14 -19.94
C LYS A 163 -7.30 2.82 -18.65
N ARG A 164 -8.13 2.81 -17.61
CA ARG A 164 -7.77 3.38 -16.29
C ARG A 164 -6.60 2.62 -15.67
N ASN A 165 -6.62 1.28 -15.71
CA ASN A 165 -5.56 0.45 -15.14
C ASN A 165 -4.23 0.61 -15.90
N GLN A 166 -4.27 0.75 -17.24
CA GLN A 166 -3.11 1.08 -18.07
C GLN A 166 -2.53 2.46 -17.68
N LEU A 167 -3.37 3.49 -17.59
CA LEU A 167 -2.93 4.85 -17.26
C LEU A 167 -2.44 4.99 -15.80
N HIS A 168 -3.07 4.28 -14.85
CA HIS A 168 -2.62 4.21 -13.46
C HIS A 168 -1.23 3.55 -13.36
N LYS A 169 -0.98 2.46 -14.10
CA LYS A 169 0.35 1.86 -14.17
C LYS A 169 1.39 2.84 -14.71
N LEU A 170 1.10 3.55 -15.82
CA LEU A 170 2.00 4.56 -16.39
C LEU A 170 2.29 5.71 -15.41
N LEU A 171 1.29 6.14 -14.65
CA LEU A 171 1.48 7.15 -13.60
C LEU A 171 2.38 6.62 -12.46
N LEU A 172 2.17 5.40 -11.98
CA LEU A 172 3.04 4.80 -10.96
C LEU A 172 4.49 4.67 -11.44
N GLU A 173 4.71 4.24 -12.68
CA GLU A 173 6.05 4.17 -13.29
C GLU A 173 6.69 5.57 -13.39
N ALA A 174 5.93 6.60 -13.79
CA ALA A 174 6.42 7.97 -13.86
C ALA A 174 6.68 8.63 -12.49
N LEU A 175 5.91 8.28 -11.46
CA LEU A 175 6.13 8.66 -10.06
C LEU A 175 7.38 7.97 -9.51
N ASP A 176 7.56 6.67 -9.79
CA ASP A 176 8.73 5.91 -9.36
C ASP A 176 10.02 6.45 -10.02
N LEU A 177 9.99 6.85 -11.29
CA LEU A 177 11.12 7.51 -11.97
C LEU A 177 11.50 8.89 -11.39
N LYS A 178 10.64 9.51 -10.54
CA LYS A 178 10.89 10.81 -9.88
C LYS A 178 11.01 10.73 -8.35
N ARG A 179 11.08 9.52 -7.78
CA ARG A 179 11.15 9.22 -6.33
C ARG A 179 11.96 10.18 -5.47
N ASN A 180 13.14 10.55 -5.95
CA ASN A 180 14.13 11.31 -5.18
C ASN A 180 13.57 12.66 -4.68
N ASN A 181 12.58 13.23 -5.37
CA ASN A 181 11.84 14.41 -4.91
C ASN A 181 10.51 14.04 -4.23
N ILE A 182 9.84 12.98 -4.72
CA ILE A 182 8.44 12.67 -4.39
C ILE A 182 8.26 12.00 -3.04
N THR A 183 9.25 11.24 -2.56
CA THR A 183 9.08 10.47 -1.30
C THR A 183 8.91 11.38 -0.07
N MET A 184 9.31 12.65 -0.17
CA MET A 184 9.23 13.71 0.85
C MET A 184 8.03 14.67 0.71
N MET A 185 7.18 14.52 -0.31
CA MET A 185 6.08 15.45 -0.56
C MET A 185 4.86 15.14 0.32
N ASP A 186 4.26 16.17 0.92
CA ASP A 186 2.95 16.06 1.56
C ASP A 186 1.86 15.63 0.55
N ASP A 187 0.72 15.13 1.04
CA ASP A 187 -0.35 14.59 0.19
C ASP A 187 -0.89 15.60 -0.85
N SER A 188 -0.78 16.92 -0.62
CA SER A 188 -1.23 17.97 -1.55
C SER A 188 -0.20 18.20 -2.65
N LEU A 189 1.07 18.36 -2.28
CA LEU A 189 2.19 18.46 -3.23
C LEU A 189 2.33 17.18 -4.08
N LEU A 190 2.11 16.01 -3.47
CA LEU A 190 2.05 14.72 -4.14
C LEU A 190 0.90 14.68 -5.17
N ARG A 191 -0.28 15.21 -4.83
CA ARG A 191 -1.43 15.29 -5.73
C ARG A 191 -1.19 16.26 -6.89
N GLU A 192 -0.51 17.38 -6.66
CA GLU A 192 -0.12 18.32 -7.72
C GLU A 192 0.89 17.69 -8.69
N GLU A 193 1.96 17.07 -8.18
CA GLU A 193 2.96 16.41 -9.03
C GLU A 193 2.40 15.21 -9.79
N ALA A 194 1.54 14.41 -9.15
CA ALA A 194 0.84 13.31 -9.80
C ALA A 194 -0.09 13.81 -10.92
N SER A 195 -0.89 14.86 -10.67
CA SER A 195 -1.74 15.49 -11.69
C SER A 195 -0.92 16.03 -12.88
N ARG A 196 0.21 16.70 -12.59
CA ARG A 196 1.13 17.25 -13.60
C ARG A 196 1.81 16.16 -14.44
N LEU A 197 2.18 15.04 -13.82
CA LEU A 197 2.71 13.86 -14.52
C LEU A 197 1.65 13.20 -15.40
N LEU A 198 0.46 12.99 -14.85
CA LEU A 198 -0.67 12.34 -15.50
C LEU A 198 -1.10 13.10 -16.76
N LYS A 199 -1.24 14.43 -16.65
CA LYS A 199 -1.48 15.31 -17.80
C LYS A 199 -0.39 15.16 -18.87
N LYS A 200 0.90 15.15 -18.48
CA LYS A 200 2.00 14.97 -19.44
C LYS A 200 1.95 13.60 -20.14
N ILE A 201 1.59 12.53 -19.42
CA ILE A 201 1.44 11.19 -20.01
C ILE A 201 0.36 11.22 -21.09
N VAL A 202 -0.83 11.73 -20.77
CA VAL A 202 -1.95 11.84 -21.71
C VAL A 202 -1.62 12.76 -22.90
N GLU A 203 -1.00 13.91 -22.69
CA GLU A 203 -0.53 14.81 -23.76
C GLU A 203 0.55 14.18 -24.66
N SER A 204 1.25 13.14 -24.20
CA SER A 204 2.31 12.45 -24.95
C SER A 204 1.87 11.18 -25.68
N ASP A 205 0.65 10.72 -25.43
CA ASP A 205 0.12 9.47 -25.97
C ASP A 205 -1.23 9.70 -26.66
N SER A 206 -1.28 9.46 -27.97
CA SER A 206 -2.50 9.59 -28.78
C SER A 206 -3.61 8.64 -28.33
N GLU A 207 -3.25 7.48 -27.75
CA GLU A 207 -4.23 6.50 -27.25
C GLU A 207 -5.04 7.01 -26.06
N PHE A 208 -4.56 8.04 -25.36
CA PHE A 208 -5.26 8.70 -24.26
C PHE A 208 -5.76 10.11 -24.61
N SER A 209 -4.98 10.91 -25.36
CA SER A 209 -5.38 12.29 -25.71
C SER A 209 -6.51 12.37 -26.75
N GLU A 210 -6.78 11.32 -27.52
CA GLU A 210 -7.95 11.24 -28.41
C GLU A 210 -9.24 10.75 -27.71
N LEU A 211 -9.18 10.38 -26.42
CA LEU A 211 -10.36 9.91 -25.67
C LEU A 211 -11.24 11.08 -25.23
N SER A 212 -12.54 11.03 -25.57
CA SER A 212 -13.52 12.05 -25.15
C SER A 212 -13.73 12.14 -23.63
N TYR A 213 -13.26 11.15 -22.88
CA TYR A 213 -13.34 11.02 -21.42
C TYR A 213 -11.96 11.11 -20.74
N ALA A 214 -10.94 11.66 -21.43
CA ALA A 214 -9.56 11.72 -20.93
C ALA A 214 -9.41 12.43 -19.56
N ASP A 215 -10.09 13.56 -19.36
CA ASP A 215 -10.06 14.30 -18.09
C ASP A 215 -10.70 13.51 -16.93
N GLU A 216 -11.79 12.79 -17.21
CA GLU A 216 -12.50 11.94 -16.24
C GLU A 216 -11.64 10.72 -15.87
N LEU A 217 -10.99 10.10 -16.87
CA LEU A 217 -10.02 9.04 -16.69
C LEU A 217 -8.84 9.51 -15.81
N CYS A 218 -8.37 10.74 -16.02
CA CYS A 218 -7.34 11.35 -15.19
C CYS A 218 -7.80 11.57 -13.74
N ALA A 219 -9.04 12.03 -13.53
CA ALA A 219 -9.59 12.19 -12.19
C ALA A 219 -9.64 10.83 -11.44
N MET A 220 -10.13 9.77 -12.08
CA MET A 220 -10.16 8.41 -11.50
C MET A 220 -8.75 7.88 -11.16
N VAL A 221 -7.79 8.04 -12.07
CA VAL A 221 -6.41 7.58 -11.88
C VAL A 221 -5.71 8.35 -10.76
N LEU A 222 -5.94 9.67 -10.67
CA LEU A 222 -5.39 10.52 -9.61
C LEU A 222 -5.99 10.15 -8.24
N ASP A 223 -7.30 9.98 -8.15
CA ASP A 223 -7.97 9.59 -6.91
C ASP A 223 -7.54 8.21 -6.42
N GLU A 224 -7.20 7.26 -7.30
CA GLU A 224 -6.63 5.97 -6.87
C GLU A 224 -5.14 6.08 -6.45
N ALA A 225 -4.35 6.89 -7.16
CA ALA A 225 -2.93 7.07 -6.84
C ALA A 225 -2.70 7.74 -5.47
N VAL A 226 -3.46 8.81 -5.16
CA VAL A 226 -3.23 9.65 -3.96
C VAL A 226 -4.41 9.79 -3.01
N GLY A 227 -5.64 9.49 -3.44
CA GLY A 227 -6.87 9.55 -2.61
C GLY A 227 -7.35 8.17 -2.15
N LEU A 228 -8.66 7.98 -2.02
CA LEU A 228 -9.28 6.68 -1.68
C LEU A 228 -9.77 5.88 -2.90
N GLY A 229 -9.35 6.24 -4.12
CA GLY A 229 -9.73 5.55 -5.35
C GLY A 229 -11.24 5.57 -5.61
N PRO A 230 -11.84 4.49 -6.15
CA PRO A 230 -13.29 4.36 -6.33
C PRO A 230 -14.14 4.74 -5.09
N LEU A 231 -13.59 4.61 -3.88
CA LEU A 231 -14.30 4.99 -2.64
C LEU A 231 -14.55 6.50 -2.54
N GLU A 232 -13.75 7.33 -3.21
CA GLU A 232 -13.90 8.80 -3.23
C GLU A 232 -15.29 9.22 -3.71
N GLU A 233 -15.85 8.56 -4.72
CA GLU A 233 -17.19 8.84 -5.25
C GLU A 233 -18.27 8.23 -4.35
N LEU A 234 -18.10 6.96 -3.98
CA LEU A 234 -19.05 6.20 -3.14
C LEU A 234 -19.23 6.80 -1.74
N LEU A 235 -18.19 7.45 -1.19
CA LEU A 235 -18.29 8.19 0.07
C LEU A 235 -19.08 9.49 -0.07
N LYS A 236 -19.03 10.16 -1.23
CA LYS A 236 -19.75 11.43 -1.50
C LYS A 236 -21.25 11.22 -1.73
N ASP A 237 -21.66 10.08 -2.28
CA ASP A 237 -23.07 9.76 -2.55
C ASP A 237 -23.90 9.58 -1.25
N PRO A 238 -24.87 10.46 -0.94
CA PRO A 238 -25.61 10.41 0.32
C PRO A 238 -26.67 9.30 0.39
N SER A 239 -26.93 8.58 -0.71
CA SER A 239 -27.91 7.49 -0.77
C SER A 239 -27.31 6.09 -0.55
N ILE A 240 -25.97 5.98 -0.54
CA ILE A 240 -25.26 4.77 -0.13
C ILE A 240 -25.16 4.72 1.40
N THR A 241 -25.52 3.58 1.99
CA THR A 241 -25.46 3.29 3.43
C THR A 241 -24.22 2.46 3.80
N GLU A 242 -23.82 1.51 2.96
CA GLU A 242 -22.68 0.61 3.19
C GLU A 242 -21.90 0.38 1.89
N ILE A 243 -20.58 0.19 1.98
CA ILE A 243 -19.68 -0.11 0.84
C ILE A 243 -18.87 -1.35 1.21
N MET A 244 -18.81 -2.35 0.33
CA MET A 244 -18.13 -3.63 0.56
C MET A 244 -17.18 -3.92 -0.60
N VAL A 245 -15.87 -3.79 -0.36
CA VAL A 245 -14.81 -4.22 -1.27
C VAL A 245 -14.43 -5.63 -0.86
N ASN A 246 -14.96 -6.64 -1.54
CA ASN A 246 -14.67 -8.06 -1.24
C ASN A 246 -13.33 -8.51 -1.85
N ARG A 247 -12.96 -7.89 -2.98
CA ARG A 247 -11.69 -8.04 -3.70
C ARG A 247 -11.47 -6.77 -4.53
N PHE A 248 -10.28 -6.56 -5.09
CA PHE A 248 -10.00 -5.37 -5.91
C PHE A 248 -10.96 -5.20 -7.11
N ASP A 249 -11.41 -6.31 -7.69
CA ASP A 249 -12.36 -6.40 -8.81
C ASP A 249 -13.80 -6.79 -8.37
N GLU A 250 -14.10 -6.76 -7.08
CA GLU A 250 -15.41 -7.15 -6.52
C GLU A 250 -15.86 -6.11 -5.48
N ILE A 251 -16.60 -5.09 -5.92
CA ILE A 251 -17.16 -4.03 -5.07
C ILE A 251 -18.70 -4.09 -5.10
N TYR A 252 -19.31 -4.03 -3.92
CA TYR A 252 -20.74 -3.87 -3.72
C TYR A 252 -21.04 -2.61 -2.89
N ILE A 253 -22.27 -2.10 -3.03
CA ILE A 253 -22.81 -0.99 -2.25
C ILE A 253 -24.20 -1.35 -1.73
N GLU A 254 -24.57 -0.82 -0.57
CA GLU A 254 -25.94 -0.88 -0.08
C GLU A 254 -26.64 0.46 -0.36
N ARG A 255 -27.84 0.41 -0.94
CA ARG A 255 -28.77 1.54 -1.08
C ARG A 255 -30.13 1.15 -0.52
N ALA A 256 -30.63 1.91 0.45
CA ALA A 256 -31.96 1.68 1.06
C ALA A 256 -32.22 0.21 1.49
N GLY A 257 -31.20 -0.49 2.00
CA GLY A 257 -31.29 -1.90 2.42
C GLY A 257 -31.22 -2.94 1.28
N LYS A 258 -30.96 -2.53 0.03
CA LYS A 258 -30.65 -3.42 -1.09
C LYS A 258 -29.16 -3.45 -1.36
N LEU A 259 -28.61 -4.62 -1.67
CA LEU A 259 -27.23 -4.81 -2.11
C LEU A 259 -27.14 -4.72 -3.64
N GLU A 260 -26.23 -3.90 -4.15
CA GLU A 260 -25.99 -3.66 -5.57
C GLU A 260 -24.51 -3.88 -5.91
N ALA A 261 -24.22 -4.47 -7.08
CA ALA A 261 -22.85 -4.57 -7.58
C ALA A 261 -22.40 -3.24 -8.20
N TYR A 262 -21.23 -2.75 -7.82
CA TYR A 262 -20.67 -1.51 -8.38
C TYR A 262 -19.77 -1.84 -9.59
N PRO A 263 -19.98 -1.22 -10.77
CA PRO A 263 -19.32 -1.66 -12.00
C PRO A 263 -17.84 -1.31 -12.12
N MET A 264 -17.28 -0.53 -11.18
CA MET A 264 -15.86 -0.15 -11.18
C MET A 264 -15.06 -0.93 -10.14
N SER A 265 -13.86 -1.36 -10.52
CA SER A 265 -12.87 -2.01 -9.66
C SER A 265 -11.85 -1.02 -9.10
N PHE A 266 -10.91 -1.48 -8.27
CA PHE A 266 -9.55 -0.91 -8.16
C PHE A 266 -8.65 -1.50 -9.25
N SER A 267 -7.50 -0.89 -9.50
CA SER A 267 -6.51 -1.38 -10.48
C SER A 267 -5.78 -2.66 -10.04
N SER A 268 -5.63 -2.91 -8.74
CA SER A 268 -5.02 -4.13 -8.20
C SER A 268 -5.36 -4.38 -6.73
N ASN A 269 -5.12 -5.61 -6.24
CA ASN A 269 -5.12 -5.92 -4.80
C ASN A 269 -4.18 -4.99 -4.01
N GLN A 270 -3.05 -4.60 -4.59
CA GLN A 270 -2.09 -3.73 -3.92
C GLN A 270 -2.59 -2.29 -3.79
N SER A 271 -3.47 -1.84 -4.69
CA SER A 271 -4.13 -0.55 -4.59
C SER A 271 -5.10 -0.52 -3.41
N VAL A 272 -5.85 -1.62 -3.19
CA VAL A 272 -6.70 -1.81 -1.99
C VAL A 272 -5.86 -1.76 -0.71
N VAL A 273 -4.73 -2.49 -0.65
CA VAL A 273 -3.82 -2.48 0.51
C VAL A 273 -3.27 -1.07 0.80
N SER A 274 -2.84 -0.35 -0.24
CA SER A 274 -2.34 1.03 -0.10
C SER A 274 -3.41 2.00 0.43
N ILE A 275 -4.67 1.81 0.03
CA ILE A 275 -5.81 2.60 0.48
C ILE A 275 -6.22 2.25 1.92
N ILE A 276 -6.13 0.97 2.31
CA ILE A 276 -6.26 0.56 3.72
C ILE A 276 -5.20 1.25 4.59
N ASP A 277 -3.93 1.23 4.17
CA ASP A 277 -2.82 1.87 4.90
C ASP A 277 -3.04 3.40 5.04
N ARG A 278 -3.51 4.04 3.96
CA ARG A 278 -3.89 5.47 3.92
C ARG A 278 -5.08 5.80 4.83
N ILE A 279 -6.02 4.88 5.03
CA ILE A 279 -7.13 5.03 5.98
C ILE A 279 -6.65 4.90 7.42
N VAL A 280 -5.84 3.89 7.76
CA VAL A 280 -5.51 3.57 9.17
C VAL A 280 -4.39 4.43 9.77
N ALA A 281 -3.41 4.83 8.96
CA ALA A 281 -2.22 5.52 9.46
C ALA A 281 -2.53 6.85 10.18
N PRO A 282 -3.40 7.75 9.66
CA PRO A 282 -3.78 8.98 10.34
C PRO A 282 -4.56 8.77 11.66
N ILE A 283 -5.10 7.57 11.88
CA ILE A 283 -5.87 7.18 13.07
C ILE A 283 -4.93 6.57 14.13
N GLY A 284 -3.65 6.36 13.82
CA GLY A 284 -2.71 5.63 14.68
C GLY A 284 -3.07 4.15 14.84
N ARG A 285 -3.81 3.58 13.88
CA ARG A 285 -4.21 2.16 13.89
C ARG A 285 -3.24 1.34 13.04
N ARG A 286 -2.99 0.10 13.48
CA ARG A 286 -2.19 -0.89 12.76
C ARG A 286 -3.08 -1.88 12.02
N ILE A 287 -2.62 -2.32 10.86
CA ILE A 287 -3.04 -3.55 10.19
C ILE A 287 -1.84 -4.12 9.44
N ASP A 288 -1.57 -5.41 9.62
CA ASP A 288 -0.37 -6.09 9.12
C ASP A 288 -0.58 -7.60 9.14
N GLU A 289 0.31 -8.42 8.55
CA GLU A 289 0.07 -9.89 8.46
C GLU A 289 0.00 -10.57 9.84
N SER A 290 0.59 -9.97 10.88
CA SER A 290 0.52 -10.41 12.27
C SER A 290 -0.64 -9.79 13.07
N SER A 291 -1.33 -8.79 12.53
CA SER A 291 -2.60 -8.23 13.01
C SER A 291 -3.49 -7.87 11.80
N PRO A 292 -4.00 -8.86 11.05
CA PRO A 292 -4.52 -8.66 9.69
C PRO A 292 -5.98 -8.19 9.63
N MET A 293 -6.53 -7.69 10.73
CA MET A 293 -7.89 -7.13 10.80
C MET A 293 -7.87 -5.86 11.66
N VAL A 294 -8.62 -4.84 11.25
CA VAL A 294 -8.71 -3.56 11.97
C VAL A 294 -10.12 -2.99 11.94
N ASP A 295 -10.53 -2.38 13.05
CA ASP A 295 -11.69 -1.47 13.11
C ASP A 295 -11.19 -0.03 13.25
N ALA A 296 -11.72 0.86 12.41
CA ALA A 296 -11.30 2.24 12.23
C ALA A 296 -12.49 3.18 12.01
N ARG A 297 -12.24 4.49 11.98
CA ARG A 297 -13.22 5.53 11.65
C ARG A 297 -12.63 6.58 10.72
N LEU A 298 -13.33 6.90 9.65
CA LEU A 298 -13.00 8.00 8.74
C LEU A 298 -13.32 9.36 9.39
N LYS A 299 -12.81 10.44 8.77
CA LYS A 299 -12.94 11.83 9.24
C LYS A 299 -14.39 12.34 9.30
N ASP A 300 -15.29 11.73 8.54
CA ASP A 300 -16.74 11.97 8.53
C ASP A 300 -17.50 11.22 9.66
N GLY A 301 -16.80 10.34 10.40
CA GLY A 301 -17.37 9.48 11.44
C GLY A 301 -17.78 8.08 10.97
N SER A 302 -17.73 7.81 9.66
CA SER A 302 -18.04 6.49 9.07
C SER A 302 -17.13 5.41 9.62
N ARG A 303 -17.65 4.20 9.82
CA ARG A 303 -16.89 3.06 10.38
C ARG A 303 -16.26 2.27 9.25
N VAL A 304 -15.00 1.90 9.41
CA VAL A 304 -14.29 1.01 8.47
C VAL A 304 -13.87 -0.24 9.23
N ASN A 305 -14.21 -1.40 8.68
CA ASN A 305 -13.50 -2.65 8.95
C ASN A 305 -12.64 -2.97 7.72
N ALA A 306 -11.43 -3.50 7.92
CA ALA A 306 -10.59 -3.96 6.81
C ALA A 306 -9.82 -5.21 7.22
N VAL A 307 -9.63 -6.13 6.27
CA VAL A 307 -8.92 -7.40 6.49
C VAL A 307 -7.90 -7.64 5.37
N LEU A 308 -6.71 -8.11 5.76
CA LEU A 308 -5.61 -8.47 4.87
C LEU A 308 -5.40 -9.99 4.79
N PRO A 309 -4.68 -10.48 3.77
CA PRO A 309 -4.04 -11.79 3.84
C PRO A 309 -3.17 -11.92 5.10
N PRO A 310 -3.03 -13.13 5.70
CA PRO A 310 -3.53 -14.40 5.19
C PRO A 310 -5.03 -14.69 5.49
N ILE A 311 -5.71 -13.90 6.33
CA ILE A 311 -7.13 -14.14 6.66
C ILE A 311 -8.05 -13.84 5.48
N ALA A 312 -7.77 -12.77 4.74
CA ALA A 312 -8.51 -12.41 3.53
C ALA A 312 -8.01 -13.25 2.32
N ILE A 313 -8.48 -14.50 2.22
CA ILE A 313 -8.03 -15.52 1.25
C ILE A 313 -8.06 -15.03 -0.20
N LYS A 314 -9.07 -14.24 -0.59
CA LYS A 314 -9.26 -13.70 -1.95
C LYS A 314 -8.42 -12.46 -2.26
N GLY A 315 -7.62 -11.97 -1.31
CA GLY A 315 -7.02 -10.62 -1.35
C GLY A 315 -7.66 -9.70 -0.30
N ALA A 316 -7.11 -8.49 -0.16
CA ALA A 316 -7.53 -7.52 0.85
C ALA A 316 -8.98 -7.05 0.63
N ASN A 317 -9.71 -6.86 1.73
CA ASN A 317 -11.11 -6.43 1.73
C ASN A 317 -11.36 -5.25 2.69
N ILE A 318 -12.44 -4.51 2.44
CA ILE A 318 -12.85 -3.32 3.19
C ILE A 318 -14.38 -3.28 3.29
N THR A 319 -14.93 -3.09 4.48
CA THR A 319 -16.35 -2.77 4.69
C THR A 319 -16.47 -1.39 5.34
N ILE A 320 -17.12 -0.44 4.66
CA ILE A 320 -17.34 0.93 5.14
C ILE A 320 -18.82 1.15 5.41
N ARG A 321 -19.18 1.30 6.68
CA ARG A 321 -20.53 1.60 7.15
C ARG A 321 -20.66 3.11 7.33
N LYS A 322 -21.39 3.77 6.44
CA LYS A 322 -21.39 5.24 6.35
C LYS A 322 -22.14 5.87 7.53
N PHE A 323 -21.67 7.02 8.00
CA PHE A 323 -22.35 7.74 9.08
C PHE A 323 -23.61 8.44 8.52
N PRO A 324 -24.82 8.14 9.02
CA PRO A 324 -26.05 8.64 8.42
C PRO A 324 -26.23 10.15 8.66
N LEU A 325 -26.43 10.90 7.57
CA LEU A 325 -26.62 12.35 7.57
C LEU A 325 -27.88 12.79 8.35
N LYS A 326 -28.98 12.04 8.23
CA LYS A 326 -30.17 12.17 9.08
C LYS A 326 -30.11 11.09 10.16
N ARG A 327 -30.19 11.47 11.43
CA ARG A 327 -30.48 10.51 12.52
C ARG A 327 -31.95 10.10 12.45
N PRO A 328 -32.30 8.82 12.70
CA PRO A 328 -33.69 8.43 12.92
C PRO A 328 -34.30 9.25 14.06
N ASP A 329 -35.52 9.76 13.88
CA ASP A 329 -36.30 10.34 14.96
C ASP A 329 -37.26 9.30 15.58
N MET A 330 -37.96 9.66 16.66
CA MET A 330 -38.84 8.73 17.40
C MET A 330 -40.06 8.22 16.61
N ARG A 331 -40.23 8.64 15.34
CA ARG A 331 -41.24 8.15 14.40
C ARG A 331 -40.66 7.22 13.33
N ASP A 332 -39.34 7.13 13.23
CA ASP A 332 -38.59 6.27 12.32
C ASP A 332 -38.22 4.91 12.99
N LEU A 333 -38.76 4.62 14.19
CA LEU A 333 -38.43 3.50 15.09
C LEU A 333 -39.69 2.71 15.51
#